data_AF-A0AA88Y8X6-F1
#
_entry.id   AF-A0AA88Y8X6-F1
#
_cell.length_a   1.000
_cell.length_b   1.000
_cell.length_c   1.000
_cell.angle_alpha   90.00
_cell.angle_beta   90.00
_cell.angle_gamma   90.00
#
_symmetry.space_group_name_H-M   'P 1'
#
loop_
_entity.id
_entity.type
_entity.pdbx_description
1 polymer ?
#
loop_
_entity_poly.entity_id
_entity_poly.type
_entity_poly.pdbx_seq_one_letter_code
_entity_poly.pdbx_strand_id
1 'polypeptide(L)'
;MEGSLEQLAQEGDRTVSPDFPFIDGITDVAIIVQTTILYVNKGVLCVASPVFHTMLTSEFKEKNGVINLPEKKVEDVTLLMKMIYPSMHLSLDGKAKIS
;
A
#
# COMPACT_ATOMS: atom_id res chain seq x y z
N MET A 1 7.10 -13.66 11.58
CA MET A 1 7.71 -13.42 10.27
C MET A 1 7.51 -11.94 9.91
N GLU A 2 8.02 -11.02 10.73
CA GLU A 2 7.78 -9.57 10.58
C GLU A 2 8.85 -8.89 9.70
N GLY A 3 10.01 -9.53 9.48
CA GLY A 3 11.11 -8.92 8.72
C GLY A 3 10.98 -8.94 7.19
N SER A 4 10.04 -9.67 6.60
CA SER A 4 10.06 -9.92 5.15
C SER A 4 9.58 -8.74 4.29
N LEU A 5 8.72 -7.86 4.81
CA LEU A 5 8.18 -6.75 4.01
C LEU A 5 9.09 -5.53 4.07
N GLU A 6 9.63 -5.21 5.24
CA GLU A 6 10.53 -4.06 5.45
C GLU A 6 11.83 -4.19 4.65
N GLN A 7 12.30 -5.42 4.45
CA GLN A 7 13.49 -5.75 3.66
C GLN A 7 13.30 -5.57 2.15
N LEU A 8 12.07 -5.47 1.64
CA LEU A 8 11.80 -5.36 0.20
C LEU A 8 12.38 -4.08 -0.41
N ALA A 9 12.48 -3.01 0.37
CA ALA A 9 13.10 -1.75 -0.05
C ALA A 9 14.64 -1.83 -0.10
N GLN A 10 15.24 -2.80 0.57
CA GLN A 10 16.68 -3.06 0.55
C GLN A 10 17.07 -4.04 -0.56
N GLU A 11 16.08 -4.76 -1.12
CA GLU A 11 16.25 -5.69 -2.23
C GLU A 11 16.09 -4.98 -3.59
N GLY A 12 17.21 -4.50 -4.13
CA GLY A 12 17.31 -3.91 -5.47
C GLY A 12 17.17 -2.38 -5.51
N ASP A 13 17.07 -1.82 -6.72
CA ASP A 13 16.86 -0.37 -6.96
C ASP A 13 15.38 -0.01 -6.79
N ARG A 14 14.83 -0.26 -5.60
CA ARG A 14 13.44 0.02 -5.26
C ARG A 14 13.33 1.25 -4.36
N THR A 15 12.25 2.01 -4.53
CA THR A 15 12.00 3.25 -3.80
C THR A 15 10.68 3.15 -3.04
N VAL A 16 10.67 3.53 -1.76
CA VAL A 16 9.44 3.57 -0.97
C VAL A 16 8.69 4.86 -1.26
N SER A 17 7.38 4.76 -1.51
CA SER A 17 6.52 5.92 -1.69
C SER A 17 6.41 6.72 -0.38
N PRO A 18 6.63 8.05 -0.41
CA PRO A 18 6.48 8.88 0.79
C PRO A 18 5.03 8.96 1.29
N ASP A 19 4.05 8.74 0.39
CA ASP A 19 2.63 8.73 0.73
C ASP A 19 2.20 7.44 1.46
N PHE A 20 2.97 6.36 1.31
CA PHE A 20 2.65 5.02 1.82
C PHE A 20 3.92 4.38 2.43
N PRO A 21 4.45 4.95 3.52
CA PRO A 21 5.65 4.44 4.18
C PRO A 21 5.37 3.13 4.92
N PHE A 22 6.44 2.37 5.20
CA PHE A 22 6.34 1.22 6.10
C PHE A 22 6.05 1.71 7.52
N ILE A 23 5.07 1.11 8.19
CA ILE A 23 4.75 1.40 9.58
C ILE A 23 4.64 0.08 10.34
N ASP A 24 5.60 -0.16 11.22
CA ASP A 24 5.67 -1.38 12.02
C ASP A 24 4.38 -1.62 12.82
N GLY A 25 3.91 -2.87 12.81
CA GLY A 25 2.64 -3.28 13.42
C GLY A 25 1.36 -2.79 12.74
N ILE A 26 1.44 -1.98 11.66
CA ILE A 26 0.27 -1.49 10.92
C ILE A 26 0.26 -1.99 9.47
N THR A 27 1.40 -1.92 8.78
CA THR A 27 1.52 -2.32 7.38
C THR A 27 1.79 -3.82 7.28
N ASP A 28 0.93 -4.54 6.55
CA ASP A 28 1.00 -5.99 6.35
C ASP A 28 0.92 -6.38 4.85
N VAL A 29 0.87 -5.39 3.96
CA VAL A 29 0.89 -5.57 2.50
C VAL A 29 1.85 -4.58 1.85
N ALA A 30 2.65 -5.05 0.90
CA ALA A 30 3.47 -4.25 0.00
C ALA A 30 2.96 -4.38 -1.44
N ILE A 31 2.53 -3.25 -2.02
CA ILE A 31 2.21 -3.17 -3.45
C ILE A 31 3.45 -2.65 -4.17
N ILE A 32 4.03 -3.47 -5.04
CA ILE A 32 5.19 -3.14 -5.86
C ILE A 32 4.69 -2.76 -7.25
N VAL A 33 4.92 -1.51 -7.64
CA VAL A 33 4.58 -0.98 -8.96
C VAL A 33 5.86 -0.49 -9.60
N GLN A 34 6.35 -1.22 -10.61
CA GLN A 34 7.67 -0.98 -11.22
C GLN A 34 8.77 -1.08 -10.15
N THR A 35 9.44 0.03 -9.82
CA THR A 35 10.44 0.12 -8.75
C THR A 35 9.90 0.74 -7.47
N THR A 36 8.63 1.19 -7.45
CA THR A 36 8.04 1.87 -6.29
C THR A 36 7.29 0.91 -5.40
N ILE A 37 7.51 0.99 -4.09
CA ILE A 37 6.82 0.22 -3.06
C ILE A 37 5.82 1.11 -2.33
N LEU A 38 4.57 0.65 -2.22
CA LEU A 38 3.53 1.26 -1.40
C LEU A 38 3.18 0.29 -0.27
N TYR A 39 3.46 0.65 0.97
CA TYR A 39 3.10 -0.14 2.14
C TYR A 39 1.71 0.24 2.62
N VAL A 40 0.84 -0.76 2.73
CA VAL A 40 -0.59 -0.59 2.97
C VAL A 40 -1.11 -1.70 3.89
N ASN A 41 -2.37 -1.60 4.30
CA ASN A 41 -3.01 -2.58 5.18
C ASN A 41 -4.02 -3.46 4.43
N LYS A 42 -3.92 -4.79 4.63
CA LYS A 42 -4.79 -5.82 4.07
C LYS A 42 -6.24 -5.60 4.42
N GLY A 43 -6.53 -5.28 5.69
CA GLY A 43 -7.89 -5.10 6.18
C GLY A 43 -8.62 -4.00 5.41
N VAL A 44 -7.97 -2.85 5.24
CA VAL A 44 -8.54 -1.71 4.49
C VAL A 44 -8.72 -2.05 3.02
N LEU A 45 -7.74 -2.69 2.37
CA LEU A 45 -7.85 -3.11 0.97
C LEU A 45 -9.00 -4.10 0.75
N CYS A 46 -9.17 -5.07 1.65
CA CYS A 46 -10.23 -6.08 1.58
C CYS A 46 -11.62 -5.45 1.72
N VAL A 47 -11.78 -4.47 2.62
CA VAL A 47 -13.03 -3.72 2.78
C VAL A 47 -13.32 -2.86 1.56
N ALA A 48 -12.30 -2.23 0.98
CA ALA A 48 -12.46 -1.29 -0.12
C ALA A 48 -12.68 -1.97 -1.49
N SER A 49 -12.24 -3.23 -1.67
CA SER A 49 -12.36 -3.92 -2.95
C SER A 49 -12.53 -5.43 -2.80
N PRO A 50 -13.61 -6.02 -3.34
CA PRO A 50 -13.78 -7.47 -3.44
C PRO A 50 -12.66 -8.18 -4.23
N VAL A 51 -12.01 -7.46 -5.15
CA VAL A 51 -10.87 -7.97 -5.91
C VAL A 51 -9.68 -8.17 -4.98
N PHE A 52 -9.32 -7.16 -4.18
CA PHE A 52 -8.24 -7.28 -3.20
C PHE A 52 -8.56 -8.30 -2.11
N HIS A 53 -9.81 -8.38 -1.66
CA HIS A 53 -10.24 -9.43 -0.74
C HIS A 53 -9.96 -10.82 -1.32
N THR A 54 -10.45 -11.10 -2.52
CA THR A 54 -10.25 -12.41 -3.16
C THR A 54 -8.76 -12.69 -3.38
N MET A 55 -8.01 -11.69 -3.84
CA MET A 55 -6.58 -11.76 -4.10
C MET A 55 -5.76 -12.08 -2.84
N LEU A 56 -6.07 -11.44 -1.70
CA LEU A 56 -5.33 -11.57 -0.43
C LEU A 56 -5.85 -12.67 0.50
N THR A 57 -6.99 -13.29 0.20
CA THR A 57 -7.60 -14.37 1.02
C THR A 57 -7.69 -15.70 0.29
N SER A 58 -7.62 -15.73 -1.03
CA SER A 58 -7.49 -16.96 -1.82
C SER A 58 -6.12 -17.60 -1.59
N GLU A 59 -6.02 -18.92 -1.69
CA GLU A 59 -4.77 -19.70 -1.51
C GLU A 59 -3.71 -19.45 -2.61
N PHE A 60 -3.81 -18.34 -3.35
CA PHE A 60 -2.84 -17.95 -4.37
C PHE A 60 -1.50 -17.53 -3.77
N LYS A 61 -0.47 -17.47 -4.64
CA LYS A 61 0.95 -17.19 -4.35
C LYS A 61 1.24 -15.90 -3.56
N GLU A 62 0.25 -15.04 -3.33
CA GLU A 62 0.39 -13.74 -2.66
C GLU A 62 0.21 -13.80 -1.15
N LYS A 63 0.20 -15.01 -0.58
CA LYS A 63 0.09 -15.29 0.87
C LYS A 63 1.09 -14.51 1.74
N ASN A 64 2.17 -14.01 1.14
CA ASN A 64 3.21 -13.26 1.84
C ASN A 64 2.91 -11.75 1.95
N GLY A 65 1.76 -11.28 1.45
CA GLY A 65 1.39 -9.86 1.51
C GLY A 65 2.11 -9.00 0.46
N VAL A 66 2.66 -9.59 -0.60
CA VAL A 66 3.33 -8.85 -1.68
C VAL A 66 2.49 -8.94 -2.95
N ILE A 67 2.05 -7.78 -3.44
CA ILE A 67 1.30 -7.64 -4.69
C ILE A 67 2.20 -6.98 -5.73
N ASN A 68 2.44 -7.64 -6.86
CA ASN A 68 3.24 -7.08 -7.96
C ASN A 68 2.33 -6.61 -9.10
N LEU A 69 2.42 -5.33 -9.45
CA LEU A 69 1.66 -4.70 -10.55
C LEU A 69 2.61 -4.07 -11.59
N PRO A 70 3.46 -4.86 -12.27
CA PRO A 70 4.51 -4.33 -13.15
C PRO A 70 3.95 -3.59 -14.38
N GLU A 71 2.76 -3.95 -14.85
CA GLU A 71 2.13 -3.37 -16.04
C GLU A 71 1.34 -2.08 -15.75
N LYS A 72 1.28 -1.64 -14.48
CA LYS A 72 0.53 -0.44 -14.08
C LYS A 72 1.47 0.75 -13.91
N LYS A 73 0.93 1.95 -14.09
CA LYS A 73 1.64 3.19 -13.80
C LYS A 73 1.57 3.45 -12.30
N VAL A 74 2.70 3.91 -11.74
CA VAL A 74 2.81 4.26 -10.32
C VAL A 74 1.76 5.31 -9.95
N GLU A 75 1.54 6.31 -10.81
CA GLU A 75 0.56 7.39 -10.63
C GLU A 75 -0.87 6.89 -10.45
N ASP A 76 -1.33 5.99 -11.35
CA ASP A 76 -2.69 5.46 -11.32
C ASP A 76 -2.95 4.63 -10.06
N VAL A 77 -1.98 3.79 -9.68
CA VAL A 77 -2.09 2.97 -8.47
C VAL A 77 -2.04 3.84 -7.21
N THR A 78 -1.17 4.85 -7.20
CA THR A 78 -1.07 5.81 -6.09
C THR A 78 -2.37 6.57 -5.91
N LEU A 79 -2.99 7.01 -7.00
CA LEU A 79 -4.30 7.68 -6.97
C LEU A 79 -5.39 6.77 -6.40
N LEU A 80 -5.44 5.51 -6.85
CA LEU A 80 -6.37 4.52 -6.30
C LEU A 80 -6.14 4.31 -4.79
N MET A 81 -4.90 4.18 -4.36
CA MET A 81 -4.58 4.02 -2.94
C MET A 81 -5.01 5.26 -2.14
N LYS A 82 -4.80 6.48 -2.67
CA LYS A 82 -5.26 7.72 -2.01
C LYS A 82 -6.78 7.79 -1.86
N MET A 83 -7.53 7.23 -2.81
CA MET A 83 -8.99 7.12 -2.70
C MET A 83 -9.43 6.11 -1.63
N ILE A 84 -8.68 5.02 -1.46
CA ILE A 84 -8.94 3.99 -0.45
C ILE A 84 -8.53 4.45 0.96
N TYR A 85 -7.50 5.29 1.04
CA TYR A 85 -6.94 5.82 2.29
C TYR A 85 -7.11 7.36 2.40
N PRO A 86 -8.34 7.90 2.40
CA PRO A 86 -8.56 9.34 2.40
C PRO A 86 -8.00 10.04 3.65
N SER A 87 -7.91 9.32 4.77
CA SER A 87 -7.37 9.81 6.04
C SER A 87 -5.85 9.87 6.12
N MET A 88 -5.11 9.13 5.29
CA MET A 88 -3.64 9.22 5.24
C MET A 88 -3.15 10.40 4.40
N HIS A 89 -4.00 10.95 3.54
CA HIS A 89 -3.67 12.04 2.63
C HIS A 89 -4.35 13.36 3.01
N LEU A 90 -4.97 13.43 4.20
CA LEU A 90 -5.48 14.68 4.73
C LEU A 90 -4.34 15.51 5.32
N SER A 91 -3.50 16.09 4.46
CA SER A 91 -2.82 17.33 4.85
C SER A 91 -3.92 18.37 5.00
N LEU A 92 -4.35 18.61 6.24
CA LEU A 92 -5.13 19.79 6.56
C LEU A 92 -4.18 20.96 6.40
N ASP A 93 -4.13 21.53 5.21
CA ASP A 93 -3.47 22.79 4.93
C ASP A 93 -4.27 23.91 5.62
N GLY A 94 -4.20 23.95 6.95
CA GLY A 94 -4.33 25.13 7.78
C GLY A 94 -5.59 25.99 7.68
N LYS A 95 -6.78 25.48 7.30
CA LYS A 95 -8.04 26.26 7.43
C LYS A 95 -9.28 25.45 7.78
N ALA A 96 -9.24 24.65 8.85
CA ALA A 96 -10.46 24.30 9.57
C ALA A 96 -10.61 25.26 10.77
N LYS A 97 -11.13 26.46 10.53
CA LYS A 97 -11.75 27.26 11.60
C LYS A 97 -13.08 26.60 11.93
N ILE A 98 -13.10 25.80 12.99
CA ILE A 98 -14.34 25.47 13.69
C ILE A 98 -14.75 26.73 14.44
N SER A 99 -15.80 27.36 13.95
CA SER A 99 -16.54 28.44 14.63
C SER A 99 -17.39 27.88 15.74
#